data_AF-A0A9E3DUE2-F1
#
_entry.id   AF-A0A9E3DUE2-F1
#
_cell.length_a   1.000
_cell.length_b   1.000
_cell.length_c   1.000
_cell.angle_alpha   90.00
_cell.angle_beta   90.00
_cell.angle_gamma   90.00
#
_symmetry.space_group_name_H-M   'P 1'
#
loop_
_entity.id
_entity.type
_entity.pdbx_description
1 polymer ?
#
loop_
_entity_poly.entity_id
_entity_poly.type
_entity_poly.pdbx_seq_one_letter_code
_entity_poly.pdbx_strand_id
1 'polypeptide(L)'
;QASTLVFIVGSALSGASQSMEWLIGARAIQGLGAGGITVTATALIGDVIPLRERGKYQGALGAVFGITTVAGPLLGGYFTDHLTWRWAFYVNVPVAVAVVAMAALTIPTVRSTARPIIDWAGIVFVGISSAGLTLATSWGGTTYPWLSGQIIGLIAFSVVAFGMFVVVERRAAEPILPIRLFSSRVFSVCCALAFVVGFALLGSITFLPTFLQYVNGVSATSSGVRMLPLVLGLLTTSIAAGTIVGRTGRYKIFPLLGTAITAIGLFLLSHLNEHTSVLVASLYMLVLGAGIGLSMQVLTLIVQNTSRYEDLGVATSGVTFLRTLGSSFGAAVFGSLFANFLAGRLPDALRASPGVNPAVTRTPKALHSLPAERIAPIVHAYAQSLEKVFLWAIPVALVGFLLALALKEVPLRDSSRASAGDVGDGFGMPTDESSERRLERAIGAILRERGREQAPRILHQSGTTLSTAAAWGVIAVMRFARVRGGADIEEIARWHRLPAAVLEPTFGQLASEGMILRSNGSLTLTAAGQTEVDHLTRAMRAWLAEQLADWNQAPDEKQIGQALDRIARRMLDHDEDHGRPPQLATATASAE
;
A
#
# COMPACT_ATOMS: atom_id res chain seq x y z
N GLN A 1 16.03 -13.87 -3.86
CA GLN A 1 17.16 -14.64 -3.31
C GLN A 1 18.39 -13.76 -3.07
N ALA A 2 18.98 -13.13 -4.10
CA ALA A 2 20.14 -12.25 -3.93
C ALA A 2 19.93 -11.12 -2.90
N SER A 3 18.81 -10.39 -2.98
CA SER A 3 18.47 -9.34 -2.00
C SER A 3 18.38 -9.86 -0.56
N THR A 4 17.84 -11.07 -0.39
CA THR A 4 17.76 -11.76 0.91
C THR A 4 19.15 -12.11 1.44
N LEU A 5 20.05 -12.61 0.60
CA LEU A 5 21.43 -12.90 0.99
C LEU A 5 22.17 -11.63 1.42
N VAL A 6 22.06 -10.55 0.64
CA VAL A 6 22.66 -9.24 0.98
C VAL A 6 22.13 -8.72 2.32
N PHE A 7 20.82 -8.85 2.56
CA PHE A 7 20.20 -8.47 3.83
C PHE A 7 20.73 -9.30 5.01
N ILE A 8 20.84 -10.62 4.87
CA ILE A 8 21.36 -11.51 5.91
C ILE A 8 22.81 -11.17 6.24
N VAL A 9 23.64 -11.00 5.22
CA VAL A 9 25.06 -10.65 5.41
C VAL A 9 25.18 -9.32 6.15
N GLY A 10 24.43 -8.29 5.73
CA GLY A 10 24.39 -7.01 6.44
C GLY A 10 23.88 -7.14 7.88
N SER A 11 22.87 -7.98 8.13
CA SER A 11 22.33 -8.25 9.47
C SER A 11 23.36 -8.96 10.36
N ALA A 12 24.01 -10.01 9.86
CA ALA A 12 25.04 -10.74 10.59
C ALA A 12 26.25 -9.84 10.93
N LEU A 13 26.70 -9.03 9.96
CA LEU A 13 27.75 -8.02 10.18
C LEU A 13 27.34 -6.97 11.21
N SER A 14 26.07 -6.57 11.24
CA SER A 14 25.55 -5.62 12.25
C SER A 14 25.57 -6.22 13.64
N GLY A 15 25.18 -7.50 13.78
CA GLY A 15 25.26 -8.23 15.06
C GLY A 15 26.69 -8.49 15.53
N ALA A 16 27.65 -8.60 14.62
CA ALA A 16 29.07 -8.79 14.92
C ALA A 16 29.83 -7.48 15.17
N SER A 17 29.23 -6.32 14.85
CA SER A 17 29.90 -5.02 14.85
C SER A 17 30.56 -4.66 16.19
N GLN A 18 31.81 -4.20 16.11
CA GLN A 18 32.62 -3.80 17.27
C GLN A 18 32.83 -2.28 17.37
N SER A 19 32.53 -1.54 16.29
CA SER A 19 32.62 -0.09 16.22
C SER A 19 31.38 0.51 15.57
N MET A 20 31.11 1.79 15.85
CA MET A 20 29.97 2.50 15.24
C MET A 20 30.11 2.58 13.71
N GLU A 21 31.32 2.81 13.20
CA GLU A 21 31.59 2.86 11.76
C GLU A 21 31.30 1.52 11.08
N TRP A 22 31.71 0.40 11.70
CA TRP A 22 31.34 -0.94 11.22
C TRP A 22 29.82 -1.09 11.18
N LEU A 23 29.13 -0.75 12.28
CA LEU A 23 27.68 -0.87 12.36
C LEU A 23 26.98 -0.05 11.26
N ILE A 24 27.45 1.16 10.98
CA ILE A 24 26.94 2.02 9.90
C ILE A 24 27.14 1.34 8.54
N GLY A 25 28.35 0.85 8.25
CA GLY A 25 28.64 0.14 6.99
C GLY A 25 27.80 -1.13 6.81
N ALA A 26 27.66 -1.92 7.87
CA ALA A 26 26.81 -3.12 7.87
C ALA A 26 25.33 -2.78 7.68
N ARG A 27 24.85 -1.67 8.27
CA ARG A 27 23.49 -1.16 8.07
C ARG A 27 23.25 -0.65 6.65
N ALA A 28 24.26 -0.08 5.99
CA ALA A 28 24.16 0.30 4.58
C ALA A 28 23.96 -0.94 3.69
N ILE A 29 24.75 -2.00 3.90
CA ILE A 29 24.59 -3.30 3.20
C ILE A 29 23.21 -3.90 3.50
N GLN A 30 22.80 -3.90 4.77
CA GLN A 30 21.49 -4.41 5.18
C GLN A 30 20.35 -3.63 4.54
N GLY A 31 20.45 -2.30 4.48
CA GLY A 31 19.46 -1.43 3.83
C GLY A 31 19.31 -1.70 2.34
N LEU A 32 20.42 -1.94 1.63
CA LEU A 32 20.41 -2.33 0.22
C LEU A 32 19.63 -3.64 0.00
N GLY A 33 19.90 -4.65 0.83
CA GLY A 33 19.16 -5.91 0.80
C GLY A 33 17.67 -5.74 1.12
N ALA A 34 17.34 -4.92 2.13
CA ALA A 34 15.97 -4.65 2.54
C ALA A 34 15.13 -4.01 1.41
N GLY A 35 15.68 -2.98 0.75
CA GLY A 35 15.02 -2.33 -0.38
C GLY A 35 14.73 -3.31 -1.52
N GLY A 36 15.71 -4.17 -1.84
CA GLY A 36 15.53 -5.22 -2.84
C GLY A 36 14.47 -6.26 -2.45
N ILE A 37 14.40 -6.68 -1.18
CA ILE A 37 13.38 -7.64 -0.70
C ILE A 37 11.99 -7.06 -0.85
N THR A 38 11.76 -5.82 -0.39
CA THR A 38 10.43 -5.21 -0.42
C THR A 38 9.88 -5.09 -1.84
N VAL A 39 10.72 -4.68 -2.80
CA VAL A 39 10.31 -4.52 -4.21
C VAL A 39 10.15 -5.87 -4.91
N THR A 40 11.08 -6.81 -4.72
CA THR A 40 11.01 -8.11 -5.40
C THR A 40 9.91 -9.02 -4.85
N ALA A 41 9.60 -8.93 -3.56
CA ALA A 41 8.51 -9.71 -2.97
C ALA A 41 7.14 -9.30 -3.53
N THR A 42 6.89 -8.00 -3.70
CA THR A 42 5.64 -7.51 -4.29
C THR A 42 5.56 -7.78 -5.79
N ALA A 43 6.67 -7.66 -6.52
CA ALA A 43 6.77 -8.00 -7.93
C ALA A 43 6.50 -9.50 -8.19
N LEU A 44 7.07 -10.39 -7.37
CA LEU A 44 6.89 -11.84 -7.52
C LEU A 44 5.43 -12.28 -7.46
N ILE A 45 4.60 -11.64 -6.62
CA ILE A 45 3.15 -11.89 -6.59
C ILE A 45 2.52 -11.50 -7.93
N GLY A 46 3.01 -10.41 -8.53
CA GLY A 46 2.63 -9.94 -9.86
C GLY A 46 3.03 -10.89 -11.00
N ASP A 47 4.04 -11.73 -10.81
CA ASP A 47 4.52 -12.64 -11.87
C ASP A 47 3.94 -14.06 -11.74
N VAL A 48 3.86 -14.57 -10.50
CA VAL A 48 3.53 -15.99 -10.25
C VAL A 48 2.04 -16.22 -10.00
N ILE A 49 1.36 -15.26 -9.35
CA ILE A 49 -0.01 -15.47 -8.89
C ILE A 49 -1.00 -15.00 -9.97
N PRO A 50 -2.03 -15.78 -10.33
CA PRO A 50 -3.10 -15.33 -11.20
C PRO A 50 -3.79 -14.09 -10.65
N LEU A 51 -4.11 -13.12 -11.50
CA LEU A 51 -4.63 -11.81 -11.07
C LEU A 51 -5.85 -11.86 -10.14
N ARG A 52 -6.71 -12.88 -10.31
CA ARG A 52 -7.90 -13.12 -9.48
C ARG A 52 -7.60 -13.39 -8.01
N GLU A 53 -6.41 -13.90 -7.71
CA GLU A 53 -6.00 -14.30 -6.37
C GLU A 53 -5.02 -13.29 -5.75
N ARG A 54 -4.46 -12.37 -6.54
CA ARG A 54 -3.42 -11.41 -6.09
C ARG A 54 -3.88 -10.60 -4.90
N GLY A 55 -5.12 -10.12 -4.91
CA GLY A 55 -5.71 -9.39 -3.79
C GLY A 55 -5.60 -10.12 -2.45
N LYS A 56 -5.94 -11.42 -2.42
CA LYS A 56 -5.77 -12.28 -1.24
C LYS A 56 -4.32 -12.35 -0.76
N TYR A 57 -3.36 -12.52 -1.67
CA TYR A 57 -1.94 -12.62 -1.32
C TYR A 57 -1.33 -11.27 -0.91
N GLN A 58 -1.74 -10.20 -1.56
CA GLN A 58 -1.37 -8.84 -1.17
C GLN A 58 -1.97 -8.49 0.20
N GLY A 59 -3.22 -8.91 0.48
CA GLY A 59 -3.86 -8.74 1.77
C GLY A 59 -3.15 -9.52 2.87
N ALA A 60 -2.64 -10.71 2.54
CA ALA A 60 -1.76 -11.46 3.43
C ALA A 60 -0.43 -10.73 3.71
N LEU A 61 0.20 -10.09 2.71
CA LEU A 61 1.36 -9.23 2.94
C LEU A 61 1.04 -8.06 3.88
N GLY A 62 -0.11 -7.41 3.69
CA GLY A 62 -0.60 -6.36 4.59
C GLY A 62 -0.81 -6.85 6.03
N ALA A 63 -1.37 -8.06 6.20
CA ALA A 63 -1.55 -8.68 7.50
C ALA A 63 -0.19 -9.01 8.17
N VAL A 64 0.76 -9.56 7.42
CA VAL A 64 2.13 -9.82 7.90
C VAL A 64 2.81 -8.52 8.30
N PHE A 65 2.66 -7.45 7.52
CA PHE A 65 3.17 -6.13 7.85
C PHE A 65 2.59 -5.61 9.17
N GLY A 66 1.27 -5.71 9.35
CA GLY A 66 0.60 -5.30 10.60
C GLY A 66 1.10 -6.09 11.82
N ILE A 67 1.12 -7.43 11.73
CA ILE A 67 1.60 -8.31 12.80
C ILE A 67 3.08 -8.02 13.12
N THR A 68 3.93 -7.88 12.10
CA THR A 68 5.36 -7.63 12.26
C THR A 68 5.62 -6.25 12.87
N THR A 69 4.81 -5.24 12.55
CA THR A 69 4.95 -3.89 13.11
C THR A 69 4.65 -3.87 14.61
N VAL A 70 3.70 -4.70 15.08
CA VAL A 70 3.40 -4.90 16.51
C VAL A 70 4.47 -5.76 17.17
N ALA A 71 4.88 -6.86 16.53
CA ALA A 71 5.85 -7.80 17.06
C ALA A 71 7.26 -7.21 17.17
N GLY A 72 7.64 -6.31 16.25
CA GLY A 72 8.98 -5.71 16.18
C GLY A 72 9.42 -5.03 17.48
N PRO A 73 8.68 -4.02 18.00
CA PRO A 73 9.00 -3.38 19.28
C PRO A 73 9.00 -4.34 20.47
N LEU A 74 8.10 -5.33 20.49
CA LEU A 74 8.00 -6.32 21.56
C LEU A 74 9.22 -7.25 21.58
N LEU A 75 9.56 -7.87 20.45
CA LEU A 75 10.72 -8.75 20.30
C LEU A 75 12.03 -7.98 20.49
N GLY A 76 12.14 -6.78 19.91
CA GLY A 76 13.31 -5.91 20.07
C GLY A 76 13.55 -5.51 21.52
N GLY A 77 12.49 -5.16 22.25
CA GLY A 77 12.54 -4.90 23.68
C GLY A 77 12.97 -6.12 24.49
N TYR A 78 12.35 -7.28 24.21
CA TYR A 78 12.67 -8.54 24.88
C TYR A 78 14.14 -8.95 24.69
N PHE A 79 14.66 -8.88 23.46
CA PHE A 79 16.07 -9.18 23.17
C PHE A 79 17.02 -8.21 23.87
N THR A 80 16.65 -6.93 23.98
CA THR A 80 17.48 -5.91 24.63
C THR A 80 17.50 -6.10 26.15
N ASP A 81 16.37 -6.47 26.76
CA ASP A 81 16.25 -6.64 28.20
C ASP A 81 16.87 -7.97 28.70
N HIS A 82 16.72 -9.08 27.96
CA HIS A 82 17.10 -10.43 28.43
C HIS A 82 18.33 -11.04 27.74
N LEU A 83 18.67 -10.60 26.54
CA LEU A 83 19.84 -11.11 25.80
C LEU A 83 20.85 -9.98 25.57
N THR A 84 20.93 -9.49 24.35
CA THR A 84 21.76 -8.37 23.93
C THR A 84 21.10 -7.75 22.72
N TRP A 85 21.23 -6.43 22.55
CA TRP A 85 20.73 -5.70 21.37
C TRP A 85 21.17 -6.34 20.03
N ARG A 86 22.31 -7.04 20.01
CA ARG A 86 22.83 -7.80 18.85
C ARG A 86 21.85 -8.86 18.34
N TRP A 87 21.03 -9.46 19.21
CA TRP A 87 20.03 -10.45 18.82
C TRP A 87 18.89 -9.89 17.95
N ALA A 88 18.66 -8.57 18.01
CA ALA A 88 17.77 -7.89 17.05
C ALA A 88 18.25 -8.06 15.59
N PHE A 89 19.54 -8.35 15.38
CA PHE A 89 20.09 -8.63 14.06
C PHE A 89 20.21 -10.13 13.77
N TYR A 90 20.60 -10.94 14.77
CA TYR A 90 20.75 -12.38 14.58
C TYR A 90 19.43 -13.11 14.37
N VAL A 91 18.32 -12.63 14.92
CA VAL A 91 16.98 -13.21 14.70
C VAL A 91 16.57 -13.25 13.22
N ASN A 92 17.08 -12.31 12.41
CA ASN A 92 16.79 -12.25 10.98
C ASN A 92 17.46 -13.39 10.19
N VAL A 93 18.57 -13.93 10.70
CA VAL A 93 19.36 -14.97 10.01
C VAL A 93 18.56 -16.26 9.80
N PRO A 94 17.99 -16.92 10.83
CA PRO A 94 17.24 -18.17 10.64
C PRO A 94 15.99 -17.96 9.78
N VAL A 95 15.27 -16.85 9.97
CA VAL A 95 14.09 -16.51 9.17
C VAL A 95 14.45 -16.40 7.70
N ALA A 96 15.52 -15.68 7.39
CA ALA A 96 15.90 -15.45 6.02
C ALA A 96 16.55 -16.68 5.35
N VAL A 97 17.20 -17.57 6.11
CA VAL A 97 17.60 -18.91 5.63
C VAL A 97 16.36 -19.72 5.22
N ALA A 98 15.32 -19.73 6.05
CA ALA A 98 14.06 -20.40 5.70
C ALA A 98 13.42 -19.78 4.45
N VAL A 99 13.41 -18.45 4.31
CA VAL A 99 12.93 -17.77 3.10
C VAL A 99 13.74 -18.15 1.87
N VAL A 100 15.07 -18.19 1.95
CA VAL A 100 15.93 -18.58 0.80
C VAL A 100 15.71 -20.05 0.43
N ALA A 101 15.64 -20.95 1.41
CA ALA A 101 15.38 -22.37 1.18
C ALA A 101 14.01 -22.59 0.52
N MET A 102 12.95 -21.98 1.07
CA MET A 102 11.61 -22.05 0.48
C MET A 102 11.58 -21.44 -0.93
N ALA A 103 12.22 -20.30 -1.13
CA ALA A 103 12.30 -19.67 -2.45
C ALA A 103 13.01 -20.54 -3.48
N ALA A 104 14.09 -21.24 -3.07
CA ALA A 104 14.84 -22.13 -3.96
C ALA A 104 14.05 -23.40 -4.33
N LEU A 105 13.19 -23.88 -3.43
CA LEU A 105 12.37 -25.08 -3.64
C LEU A 105 11.07 -24.82 -4.40
N THR A 106 10.47 -23.63 -4.25
CA THR A 106 9.08 -23.37 -4.68
C THR A 106 8.93 -22.38 -5.83
N ILE A 107 9.89 -21.48 -6.05
CA ILE A 107 9.78 -20.47 -7.11
C ILE A 107 10.24 -21.08 -8.45
N PRO A 108 9.37 -21.20 -9.47
CA PRO A 108 9.76 -21.66 -10.79
C PRO A 108 10.76 -20.70 -11.42
N THR A 109 11.72 -21.22 -12.19
CA THR A 109 12.68 -20.39 -12.94
C THR A 109 11.99 -19.73 -14.14
N VAL A 110 11.39 -18.57 -13.91
CA VAL A 110 10.86 -17.73 -15.00
C VAL A 110 12.03 -16.96 -15.61
N ARG A 111 12.54 -17.40 -16.77
CA ARG A 111 13.55 -16.66 -17.52
C ARG A 111 12.88 -15.45 -18.19
N SER A 112 13.14 -14.26 -17.69
CA SER A 112 12.88 -13.03 -18.44
C SER A 112 13.91 -12.93 -19.58
N THR A 113 13.43 -12.73 -20.80
CA THR A 113 14.24 -12.56 -22.01
C THR A 113 14.71 -11.12 -22.22
N ALA A 114 14.22 -10.16 -21.42
CA ALA A 114 14.60 -8.76 -21.52
C ALA A 114 15.88 -8.48 -20.71
N ARG A 115 16.85 -7.76 -21.31
CA ARG A 115 17.98 -7.17 -20.61
C ARG A 115 17.63 -5.72 -20.25
N PRO A 116 17.13 -5.43 -19.03
CA PRO A 116 16.83 -4.06 -18.63
C PRO A 116 18.11 -3.22 -18.60
N ILE A 117 18.01 -1.96 -19.03
CA ILE A 117 19.15 -1.03 -19.06
C ILE A 117 19.14 -0.25 -17.75
N ILE A 118 19.99 -0.68 -16.82
CA ILE A 118 20.05 -0.07 -15.48
C ILE A 118 20.73 1.30 -15.56
N ASP A 119 20.05 2.36 -15.10
CA ASP A 119 20.64 3.68 -14.93
C ASP A 119 21.50 3.77 -13.65
N TRP A 120 22.71 3.25 -13.73
CA TRP A 120 23.69 3.32 -12.64
C TRP A 120 24.08 4.76 -12.31
N ALA A 121 24.13 5.66 -13.29
CA ALA A 121 24.50 7.04 -13.06
C ALA A 121 23.41 7.76 -12.25
N GLY A 122 22.14 7.58 -12.60
CA GLY A 122 21.00 8.08 -11.84
C GLY A 122 21.00 7.58 -10.38
N ILE A 123 21.21 6.28 -10.17
CA ILE A 123 21.29 5.67 -8.83
C ILE A 123 22.41 6.31 -8.00
N VAL A 124 23.60 6.51 -8.59
CA VAL A 124 24.75 7.08 -7.88
C VAL A 124 24.50 8.55 -7.53
N PHE A 125 24.04 9.37 -8.47
CA PHE A 125 23.83 10.80 -8.21
C PHE A 125 22.69 11.05 -7.21
N VAL A 126 21.58 10.31 -7.30
CA VAL A 126 20.49 10.45 -6.33
C VAL A 126 20.91 9.97 -4.94
N GLY A 127 21.71 8.90 -4.88
CA GLY A 127 22.27 8.38 -3.63
C GLY A 127 23.22 9.38 -2.97
N ILE A 128 24.14 9.95 -3.74
CA ILE A 128 25.09 10.97 -3.27
C ILE A 128 24.36 12.23 -2.82
N SER A 129 23.42 12.73 -3.62
CA SER A 129 22.61 13.91 -3.25
C SER A 129 21.85 13.69 -1.96
N SER A 130 21.17 12.55 -1.83
CA SER A 130 20.35 12.24 -0.66
C SER A 130 21.23 12.04 0.58
N ALA A 131 22.31 11.27 0.46
CA ALA A 131 23.25 11.03 1.54
C ALA A 131 23.95 12.31 2.00
N GLY A 132 24.40 13.15 1.06
CA GLY A 132 25.05 14.42 1.36
C GLY A 132 24.13 15.40 2.09
N LEU A 133 22.86 15.47 1.68
CA LEU A 133 21.88 16.36 2.31
C LEU A 133 21.41 15.82 3.69
N THR A 134 21.23 14.51 3.85
CA THR A 134 21.04 13.87 5.16
C THR A 134 22.25 14.11 6.08
N LEU A 135 23.48 14.02 5.55
CA LEU A 135 24.69 14.25 6.33
C LEU A 135 24.81 15.71 6.77
N ALA A 136 24.53 16.66 5.87
CA ALA A 136 24.50 18.08 6.18
C ALA A 136 23.50 18.40 7.29
N THR A 137 22.31 17.81 7.25
CA THR A 137 21.29 17.99 8.30
C THR A 137 21.63 17.29 9.61
N SER A 138 22.39 16.20 9.58
CA SER A 138 22.82 15.49 10.79
C SER A 138 23.99 16.19 11.50
N TRP A 139 24.99 16.65 10.74
CA TRP A 139 26.18 17.32 11.27
C TRP A 139 25.99 18.82 11.51
N GLY A 140 25.05 19.42 10.80
CA GLY A 140 24.69 20.83 10.91
C GLY A 140 24.21 21.17 12.32
N GLY A 141 24.90 22.10 12.96
CA GLY A 141 24.62 22.57 14.30
C GLY A 141 25.12 21.65 15.42
N THR A 142 25.52 20.41 15.14
CA THR A 142 26.04 19.47 16.15
C THR A 142 27.56 19.39 16.12
N THR A 143 28.13 18.85 15.05
CA THR A 143 29.58 18.66 14.87
C THR A 143 30.21 19.89 14.24
N TYR A 144 29.49 20.52 13.30
CA TYR A 144 29.93 21.72 12.63
C TYR A 144 28.84 22.81 12.70
N PRO A 145 29.20 24.10 12.85
CA PRO A 145 28.24 25.19 12.72
C PRO A 145 27.53 25.14 11.37
N TRP A 146 26.25 25.55 11.33
CA TRP A 146 25.46 25.60 10.09
C TRP A 146 26.12 26.41 8.97
N LEU A 147 26.84 27.47 9.33
CA LEU A 147 27.56 28.36 8.40
C LEU A 147 29.00 27.94 8.11
N SER A 148 29.42 26.76 8.57
CA SER A 148 30.76 26.24 8.28
C SER A 148 30.91 25.90 6.79
N GLY A 149 32.13 26.06 6.26
CA GLY A 149 32.44 25.71 4.88
C GLY A 149 32.17 24.24 4.55
N GLN A 150 32.26 23.35 5.54
CA GLN A 150 31.95 21.92 5.42
C GLN A 150 30.46 21.68 5.16
N ILE A 151 29.56 22.30 5.94
CA ILE A 151 28.10 22.14 5.77
C ILE A 151 27.63 22.82 4.49
N ILE A 152 28.10 24.04 4.22
CA ILE A 152 27.78 24.75 2.98
C ILE A 152 28.30 23.96 1.76
N GLY A 153 29.52 23.43 1.85
CA GLY A 153 30.11 22.57 0.83
C GLY A 153 29.33 21.28 0.60
N LEU A 154 28.87 20.60 1.66
CA LEU A 154 28.02 19.42 1.57
C LEU A 154 26.66 19.75 0.92
N ILE A 155 26.03 20.87 1.31
CA ILE A 155 24.76 21.32 0.72
C ILE A 155 24.97 21.64 -0.76
N ALA A 156 25.98 22.45 -1.09
CA ALA A 156 26.30 22.82 -2.47
C ALA A 156 26.60 21.59 -3.33
N PHE A 157 27.41 20.66 -2.83
CA PHE A 157 27.72 19.40 -3.50
C PHE A 157 26.47 18.53 -3.71
N SER A 158 25.59 18.46 -2.70
CA SER A 158 24.32 17.73 -2.80
C SER A 158 23.39 18.34 -3.84
N VAL A 159 23.28 19.67 -3.88
CA VAL A 159 22.49 20.40 -4.89
C VAL A 159 23.06 20.20 -6.29
N VAL A 160 24.39 20.22 -6.46
CA VAL A 160 25.04 19.93 -7.74
C VAL A 160 24.80 18.48 -8.16
N ALA A 161 24.94 17.51 -7.24
CA ALA A 161 24.65 16.10 -7.50
C ALA A 161 23.17 15.88 -7.88
N PHE A 162 22.24 16.59 -7.24
CA PHE A 162 20.83 16.58 -7.62
C PHE A 162 20.60 17.16 -9.02
N GLY A 163 21.26 18.28 -9.36
CA GLY A 163 21.22 18.84 -10.70
C GLY A 163 21.75 17.87 -11.76
N MET A 164 22.86 17.19 -11.46
CA MET A 164 23.42 16.15 -12.33
C MET A 164 22.48 14.96 -12.48
N PHE A 165 21.85 14.51 -11.39
CA PHE A 165 20.78 13.51 -11.43
C PHE A 165 19.68 13.92 -12.41
N VAL A 166 19.15 15.14 -12.31
CA VAL A 166 18.10 15.64 -13.22
C VAL A 166 18.56 15.64 -14.69
N VAL A 167 19.82 15.98 -14.97
CA VAL A 167 20.35 15.97 -16.35
C VAL A 167 20.53 14.55 -16.89
N VAL A 168 21.05 13.63 -16.07
CA VAL A 168 21.22 12.21 -16.43
C VAL A 168 19.86 11.58 -16.68
N GLU A 169 18.91 11.80 -15.78
CA GLU A 169 17.55 11.25 -15.85
C GLU A 169 16.79 11.71 -17.10
N ARG A 170 17.05 12.95 -17.57
CA ARG A 170 16.49 13.46 -18.83
C ARG A 170 17.04 12.77 -20.08
N ARG A 171 18.22 12.16 -19.99
CA ARG A 171 18.93 11.52 -21.11
C ARG A 171 18.90 10.00 -21.06
N ALA A 172 18.55 9.41 -19.92
CA ALA A 172 18.47 7.97 -19.73
C ALA A 172 17.38 7.35 -20.61
N ALA A 173 17.66 6.15 -21.16
CA ALA A 173 16.71 5.39 -21.96
C ALA A 173 15.57 4.80 -21.10
N GLU A 174 15.91 4.32 -19.90
CA GLU A 174 14.99 3.80 -18.88
C GLU A 174 15.19 4.58 -17.57
N PRO A 175 14.62 5.81 -17.45
CA PRO A 175 14.75 6.63 -16.25
C PRO A 175 14.08 5.97 -15.03
N ILE A 176 14.78 6.01 -13.89
CA ILE A 176 14.32 5.57 -12.55
C ILE A 176 13.09 6.37 -12.09
N LEU A 177 13.07 7.67 -12.37
CA LEU A 177 12.06 8.63 -11.97
C LEU A 177 11.83 9.65 -13.11
N PRO A 178 10.99 9.32 -14.12
CA PRO A 178 10.70 10.17 -15.25
C PRO A 178 10.22 11.54 -14.78
N ILE A 179 11.01 12.58 -15.06
CA ILE A 179 10.72 13.97 -14.65
C ILE A 179 9.36 14.45 -15.19
N ARG A 180 8.87 13.85 -16.28
CA ARG A 180 7.52 14.08 -16.81
C ARG A 180 6.41 13.85 -15.76
N LEU A 181 6.59 12.94 -14.80
CA LEU A 181 5.61 12.67 -13.76
C LEU A 181 5.41 13.88 -12.83
N PHE A 182 6.46 14.65 -12.56
CA PHE A 182 6.39 15.88 -11.76
C PHE A 182 5.66 17.03 -12.46
N SER A 183 5.40 16.93 -13.77
CA SER A 183 4.51 17.86 -14.46
C SER A 183 3.06 17.74 -13.97
N SER A 184 2.67 16.58 -13.43
CA SER A 184 1.37 16.42 -12.77
C SER A 184 1.42 17.03 -11.37
N ARG A 185 0.60 18.07 -11.14
CA ARG A 185 0.46 18.68 -9.81
C ARG A 185 0.05 17.66 -8.75
N VAL A 186 -0.76 16.67 -9.10
CA VAL A 186 -1.20 15.63 -8.17
C VAL A 186 -0.01 14.77 -7.74
N PHE A 187 0.80 14.31 -8.69
CA PHE A 187 1.99 13.50 -8.39
C PHE A 187 3.00 14.26 -7.51
N SER A 188 3.29 15.51 -7.85
CA SER A 188 4.23 16.35 -7.10
C SER A 188 3.76 16.62 -5.67
N VAL A 189 2.47 16.93 -5.47
CA VAL A 189 1.88 17.10 -4.14
C VAL A 189 1.91 15.78 -3.35
N CYS A 190 1.57 14.65 -3.98
CA CYS A 190 1.63 13.34 -3.31
C CYS A 190 3.05 12.99 -2.87
N CYS A 191 4.06 13.25 -3.70
CA CYS A 191 5.47 13.05 -3.37
C CYS A 191 5.90 13.92 -2.18
N ALA A 192 5.52 15.20 -2.17
CA ALA A 192 5.84 16.10 -1.06
C ALA A 192 5.13 15.69 0.24
N LEU A 193 3.87 15.29 0.18
CA LEU A 193 3.13 14.76 1.32
C LEU A 193 3.75 13.45 1.83
N ALA A 194 4.18 12.56 0.93
CA ALA A 194 4.84 11.32 1.29
C ALA A 194 6.17 11.56 2.02
N PHE A 195 6.94 12.56 1.60
CA PHE A 195 8.11 13.03 2.32
C PHE A 195 7.76 13.51 3.74
N VAL A 196 6.74 14.36 3.90
CA VAL A 196 6.29 14.85 5.23
C VAL A 196 5.83 13.71 6.14
N VAL A 197 5.05 12.76 5.60
CA VAL A 197 4.60 11.57 6.32
C VAL A 197 5.81 10.72 6.75
N GLY A 198 6.77 10.50 5.85
CA GLY A 198 8.00 9.79 6.16
C GLY A 198 8.82 10.47 7.26
N PHE A 199 8.96 11.80 7.17
CA PHE A 199 9.66 12.65 8.13
C PHE A 199 9.05 12.52 9.53
N ALA A 200 7.73 12.66 9.65
CA ALA A 200 7.03 12.52 10.92
C ALA A 200 7.11 11.09 11.47
N LEU A 201 6.95 10.08 10.61
CA LEU A 201 6.94 8.68 11.01
C LEU A 201 8.26 8.27 11.68
N LEU A 202 9.39 8.41 10.97
CA LEU A 202 10.67 7.96 11.53
C LEU A 202 11.20 8.91 12.59
N GLY A 203 10.94 10.23 12.46
CA GLY A 203 11.27 11.20 13.51
C GLY A 203 10.60 10.85 14.83
N SER A 204 9.28 10.60 14.84
CA SER A 204 8.59 10.26 16.08
C SER A 204 8.94 8.87 16.61
N ILE A 205 8.94 7.82 15.78
CA ILE A 205 9.21 6.45 16.22
C ILE A 205 10.61 6.28 16.82
N THR A 206 11.59 7.07 16.37
CA THR A 206 12.97 6.97 16.87
C THR A 206 13.12 7.54 18.29
N PHE A 207 12.45 8.65 18.60
CA PHE A 207 12.67 9.39 19.86
C PHE A 207 11.62 9.11 20.94
N LEU A 208 10.49 8.51 20.58
CA LEU A 208 9.46 8.12 21.55
C LEU A 208 9.93 7.03 22.54
N PRO A 209 10.63 5.96 22.10
CA PRO A 209 11.24 5.02 23.04
C PRO A 209 12.26 5.70 23.95
N THR A 210 13.03 6.65 23.41
CA THR A 210 13.98 7.44 24.19
C THR A 210 13.27 8.20 25.30
N PHE A 211 12.13 8.84 25.02
CA PHE A 211 11.30 9.48 26.04
C PHE A 211 10.85 8.49 27.11
N LEU A 212 10.23 7.38 26.71
CA LEU A 212 9.69 6.40 27.65
C LEU A 212 10.79 5.78 28.54
N GLN A 213 11.97 5.50 27.98
CA GLN A 213 13.06 4.89 28.73
C GLN A 213 13.81 5.90 29.62
N TYR A 214 14.15 7.09 29.11
CA TYR A 214 14.91 8.08 29.89
C TYR A 214 14.03 8.86 30.86
N VAL A 215 12.80 9.20 30.49
CA VAL A 215 11.90 10.03 31.31
C VAL A 215 11.05 9.17 32.24
N ASN A 216 10.30 8.20 31.69
CA ASN A 216 9.42 7.35 32.51
C ASN A 216 10.14 6.18 33.18
N GLY A 217 11.43 5.94 32.87
CA GLY A 217 12.23 4.88 33.48
C GLY A 217 11.76 3.46 33.15
N VAL A 218 10.99 3.28 32.07
CA VAL A 218 10.47 1.95 31.73
C VAL A 218 11.49 1.13 30.94
N SER A 219 11.41 -0.20 31.05
CA SER A 219 12.29 -1.10 30.30
C SER A 219 12.07 -1.00 28.78
N ALA A 220 13.00 -1.54 27.98
CA ALA A 220 12.87 -1.54 26.53
C ALA A 220 11.62 -2.32 26.08
N THR A 221 11.31 -3.44 26.74
CA THR A 221 10.08 -4.22 26.48
C THR A 221 8.82 -3.42 26.79
N SER A 222 8.75 -2.77 27.96
CA SER A 222 7.58 -1.97 28.33
C SER A 222 7.41 -0.74 27.43
N SER A 223 8.51 -0.11 27.01
CA SER A 223 8.50 0.95 26.01
C SER A 223 7.90 0.48 24.68
N GLY A 224 8.28 -0.72 24.22
CA GLY A 224 7.72 -1.32 23.01
C GLY A 224 6.21 -1.56 23.12
N VAL A 225 5.74 -2.10 24.25
CA VAL A 225 4.30 -2.29 24.55
C VAL A 225 3.56 -0.95 24.56
N ARG A 226 4.15 0.09 25.15
CA ARG A 226 3.55 1.43 25.23
C ARG A 226 3.47 2.15 23.88
N MET A 227 4.20 1.70 22.87
CA MET A 227 4.08 2.20 21.50
C MET A 227 2.98 1.53 20.67
N LEU A 228 2.36 0.45 21.18
CA LEU A 228 1.26 -0.23 20.48
C LEU A 228 0.11 0.69 20.07
N PRO A 229 -0.34 1.67 20.89
CA PRO A 229 -1.37 2.63 20.48
C PRO A 229 -1.02 3.41 19.20
N LEU A 230 0.25 3.78 19.00
CA LEU A 230 0.70 4.44 17.77
C LEU A 230 0.52 3.52 16.55
N VAL A 231 0.97 2.28 16.67
CA VAL A 231 0.86 1.27 15.61
C VAL A 231 -0.61 0.96 15.31
N LEU A 232 -1.43 0.82 16.35
CA LEU A 232 -2.87 0.60 16.22
C LEU A 232 -3.54 1.76 15.49
N GLY A 233 -3.27 3.01 15.88
CA GLY A 233 -3.81 4.20 15.19
C GLY A 233 -3.41 4.23 13.72
N LEU A 234 -2.14 3.95 13.42
CA LEU A 234 -1.62 3.90 12.06
C LEU A 234 -2.30 2.82 11.22
N LEU A 235 -2.36 1.58 11.70
CA LEU A 235 -2.93 0.47 10.93
C LEU A 235 -4.44 0.62 10.74
N THR A 236 -5.18 0.92 11.81
CA THR A 236 -6.64 1.04 11.76
C THR A 236 -7.08 2.14 10.79
N THR A 237 -6.47 3.32 10.88
CA THR A 237 -6.82 4.43 9.99
C THR A 237 -6.31 4.23 8.57
N SER A 238 -5.15 3.61 8.36
CA SER A 238 -4.64 3.29 7.03
C SER A 238 -5.56 2.33 6.28
N ILE A 239 -6.05 1.29 6.96
CA ILE A 239 -6.99 0.32 6.39
C ILE A 239 -8.35 0.98 6.17
N ALA A 240 -8.86 1.72 7.15
CA ALA A 240 -10.14 2.41 7.05
C ALA A 240 -10.14 3.43 5.89
N ALA A 241 -9.09 4.24 5.77
CA ALA A 241 -8.96 5.23 4.71
C ALA A 241 -8.95 4.57 3.33
N GLY A 242 -8.12 3.54 3.11
CA GLY A 242 -8.11 2.80 1.85
C GLY A 242 -9.49 2.25 1.47
N THR A 243 -10.15 1.59 2.43
CA THR A 243 -11.47 0.97 2.22
C THR A 243 -12.56 2.02 1.92
N ILE A 244 -12.60 3.13 2.67
CA ILE A 244 -13.60 4.19 2.47
C ILE A 244 -13.36 4.89 1.14
N VAL A 245 -12.11 5.18 0.78
CA VAL A 245 -11.78 5.78 -0.51
C VAL A 245 -12.21 4.88 -1.66
N GLY A 246 -12.02 3.56 -1.55
CA GLY A 246 -12.48 2.63 -2.57
C GLY A 246 -14.00 2.63 -2.77
N ARG A 247 -14.76 2.70 -1.68
CA ARG A 247 -16.23 2.77 -1.75
C ARG A 247 -16.75 4.12 -2.25
N THR A 248 -16.24 5.21 -1.67
CA THR A 248 -16.78 6.57 -1.87
C THR A 248 -16.23 7.27 -3.11
N GLY A 249 -15.07 6.86 -3.62
CA GLY A 249 -14.41 7.54 -4.74
C GLY A 249 -13.80 8.90 -4.38
N ARG A 250 -13.84 9.32 -3.11
CA ARG A 250 -13.35 10.63 -2.63
C ARG A 250 -12.13 10.44 -1.75
N TYR A 251 -10.96 10.89 -2.19
CA TYR A 251 -9.72 10.75 -1.45
C TYR A 251 -9.21 12.03 -0.81
N LYS A 252 -9.57 13.21 -1.31
CA LYS A 252 -8.89 14.47 -0.94
C LYS A 252 -8.95 14.75 0.57
N ILE A 253 -10.04 14.35 1.22
CA ILE A 253 -10.25 14.58 2.65
C ILE A 253 -9.26 13.81 3.53
N PHE A 254 -8.75 12.66 3.08
CA PHE A 254 -7.92 11.78 3.91
C PHE A 254 -6.50 12.33 4.10
N PRO A 255 -5.72 12.71 3.07
CA PRO A 255 -4.43 13.37 3.29
C PRO A 255 -4.56 14.71 4.01
N LEU A 256 -5.67 15.44 3.79
CA LEU A 256 -5.93 16.71 4.46
C LEU A 256 -6.13 16.52 5.97
N LEU A 257 -7.05 15.62 6.36
CA LEU A 257 -7.27 15.28 7.76
C LEU A 257 -6.05 14.59 8.38
N GLY A 258 -5.40 13.71 7.63
CA GLY A 258 -4.23 12.97 8.09
C GLY A 258 -3.08 13.90 8.48
N THR A 259 -2.71 14.84 7.61
CA THR A 259 -1.67 15.84 7.92
C THR A 259 -2.06 16.79 9.06
N ALA A 260 -3.32 17.21 9.15
CA ALA A 260 -3.82 18.00 10.28
C ALA A 260 -3.73 17.23 11.60
N ILE A 261 -4.18 15.98 11.61
CA ILE A 261 -4.15 15.09 12.78
C ILE A 261 -2.71 14.76 13.16
N THR A 262 -1.79 14.59 12.20
CA THR A 262 -0.36 14.44 12.48
C THR A 262 0.21 15.67 13.16
N ALA A 263 -0.12 16.88 12.70
CA ALA A 263 0.30 18.13 13.36
C ALA A 263 -0.24 18.22 14.79
N ILE A 264 -1.52 17.87 15.00
CA ILE A 264 -2.13 17.79 16.34
C ILE A 264 -1.41 16.73 17.19
N GLY A 265 -1.13 15.55 16.64
CA GLY A 265 -0.41 14.48 17.34
C GLY A 265 0.99 14.90 17.78
N LEU A 266 1.74 15.59 16.93
CA LEU A 266 3.06 16.16 17.27
C LEU A 266 2.94 17.25 18.35
N PHE A 267 1.92 18.11 18.28
CA PHE A 267 1.63 19.10 19.31
C PHE A 267 1.25 18.48 20.65
N LEU A 268 0.43 17.42 20.64
CA LEU A 268 0.09 16.68 21.85
C LEU A 268 1.34 16.02 22.44
N LEU A 269 2.18 15.41 21.60
CA LEU A 269 3.46 14.84 22.05
C LEU A 269 4.43 15.87 22.61
N SER A 270 4.38 17.12 22.14
CA SER A 270 5.15 18.21 22.75
C SER A 270 4.61 18.66 24.11
N HIS A 271 3.55 18.06 24.65
CA HIS A 271 3.10 18.28 26.03
C HIS A 271 3.49 17.12 26.95
N LEU A 272 4.19 16.10 26.44
CA LEU A 272 4.69 15.01 27.26
C LEU A 272 5.71 15.52 28.26
N ASN A 273 5.45 15.25 29.54
CA ASN A 273 6.33 15.56 30.65
C ASN A 273 6.47 14.35 31.57
N GLU A 274 7.34 14.46 32.57
CA GLU A 274 7.60 13.40 33.56
C GLU A 274 6.39 12.97 34.40
N HIS A 275 5.35 13.80 34.48
CA HIS A 275 4.12 13.50 35.21
C HIS A 275 2.99 12.97 34.33
N THR A 276 3.24 12.80 33.03
CA THR A 276 2.19 12.40 32.09
C THR A 276 1.80 10.93 32.33
N SER A 277 0.50 10.70 32.50
CA SER A 277 -0.03 9.36 32.72
C SER A 277 0.10 8.49 31.46
N VAL A 278 0.19 7.18 31.66
CA VAL A 278 0.32 6.20 30.56
C VAL A 278 -0.86 6.31 29.59
N LEU A 279 -2.07 6.57 30.09
CA LEU A 279 -3.26 6.72 29.28
C LEU A 279 -3.17 7.95 28.37
N VAL A 280 -2.75 9.10 28.91
CA VAL A 280 -2.61 10.34 28.13
C VAL A 280 -1.54 10.18 27.05
N ALA A 281 -0.39 9.61 27.41
CA ALA A 281 0.66 9.32 26.44
C ALA A 281 0.17 8.36 25.34
N SER A 282 -0.59 7.32 25.70
CA SER A 282 -1.17 6.36 24.75
C SER A 282 -2.16 7.03 23.79
N LEU A 283 -2.99 7.96 24.27
CA LEU A 283 -3.90 8.73 23.43
C LEU A 283 -3.15 9.64 22.46
N TYR A 284 -2.09 10.31 22.89
CA TYR A 284 -1.29 11.17 22.00
C TYR A 284 -0.61 10.36 20.90
N MET A 285 -0.08 9.20 21.26
CA MET A 285 0.49 8.23 20.33
C MET A 285 -0.53 7.70 19.32
N LEU A 286 -1.73 7.37 19.79
CA LEU A 286 -2.84 6.93 18.94
C LEU A 286 -3.23 8.01 17.94
N VAL A 287 -3.33 9.28 18.36
CA VAL A 287 -3.65 10.42 17.49
C VAL A 287 -2.57 10.62 16.43
N LEU A 288 -1.28 10.59 16.82
CA LEU A 288 -0.18 10.69 15.87
C LEU A 288 -0.23 9.56 14.84
N GLY A 289 -0.39 8.32 15.31
CA GLY A 289 -0.51 7.13 14.45
C GLY A 289 -1.67 7.26 13.47
N ALA A 290 -2.84 7.68 13.97
CA ALA A 290 -4.03 7.92 13.16
C ALA A 290 -3.80 8.93 12.03
N GLY A 291 -3.15 10.07 12.31
CA GLY A 291 -2.86 11.06 11.28
C GLY A 291 -1.94 10.53 10.17
N ILE A 292 -0.90 9.80 10.56
CA ILE A 292 0.06 9.18 9.64
C ILE A 292 -0.66 8.13 8.77
N GLY A 293 -1.46 7.25 9.39
CA GLY A 293 -2.18 6.18 8.72
C GLY A 293 -3.19 6.67 7.68
N LEU A 294 -3.95 7.73 7.99
CA LEU A 294 -4.92 8.35 7.07
C LEU A 294 -4.27 8.83 5.75
N SER A 295 -3.00 9.22 5.79
CA SER A 295 -2.29 9.73 4.61
C SER A 295 -1.54 8.62 3.87
N MET A 296 -0.87 7.71 4.61
CA MET A 296 0.13 6.80 4.06
C MET A 296 -0.41 5.94 2.90
N GLN A 297 -1.55 5.29 3.07
CA GLN A 297 -2.11 4.43 2.02
C GLN A 297 -2.77 5.22 0.89
N VAL A 298 -3.42 6.33 1.24
CA VAL A 298 -4.21 7.11 0.28
C VAL A 298 -3.30 7.81 -0.73
N LEU A 299 -2.11 8.28 -0.32
CA LEU A 299 -1.14 8.89 -1.23
C LEU A 299 -0.68 7.92 -2.33
N THR A 300 -0.42 6.67 -1.96
CA THR A 300 -0.07 5.61 -2.92
C THR A 300 -1.24 5.36 -3.88
N LEU A 301 -2.46 5.25 -3.36
CA LEU A 301 -3.66 5.03 -4.16
C LEU A 301 -3.94 6.18 -5.15
N ILE A 302 -3.74 7.43 -4.74
CA ILE A 302 -3.94 8.61 -5.60
C ILE A 302 -2.98 8.57 -6.79
N VAL A 303 -1.70 8.27 -6.52
CA VAL A 303 -0.69 8.19 -7.56
C VAL A 303 -0.95 7.00 -8.48
N GLN A 304 -1.39 5.87 -7.93
CA GLN A 304 -1.83 4.74 -8.74
C GLN A 304 -3.02 5.09 -9.63
N ASN A 305 -3.99 5.84 -9.11
CA ASN A 305 -5.18 6.22 -9.88
C ASN A 305 -4.89 7.25 -10.99
N THR A 306 -3.97 8.18 -10.75
CA THR A 306 -3.70 9.31 -11.65
C THR A 306 -2.58 9.06 -12.65
N SER A 307 -1.77 8.01 -12.45
CA SER A 307 -0.67 7.66 -13.36
C SER A 307 -1.15 6.83 -14.54
N ARG A 308 -0.44 6.97 -15.66
CA ARG A 308 -0.60 6.05 -16.80
C ARG A 308 -0.12 4.67 -16.39
N TYR A 309 -0.70 3.66 -17.02
CA TYR A 309 -0.40 2.27 -16.69
C TYR A 309 1.08 1.91 -16.89
N GLU A 310 1.69 2.40 -17.98
CA GLU A 310 3.12 2.24 -18.26
C GLU A 310 4.02 2.85 -17.18
N ASP A 311 3.56 3.93 -16.54
CA ASP A 311 4.31 4.67 -15.53
C ASP A 311 3.95 4.24 -14.09
N LEU A 312 3.02 3.30 -13.92
CA LEU A 312 2.37 3.04 -12.64
C LEU A 312 3.33 2.49 -11.58
N GLY A 313 4.23 1.60 -11.98
CA GLY A 313 5.28 1.06 -11.13
C GLY A 313 6.30 2.12 -10.72
N VAL A 314 6.67 2.99 -11.66
CA VAL A 314 7.63 4.08 -11.41
C VAL A 314 7.03 5.17 -10.52
N ALA A 315 5.75 5.51 -10.72
CA ALA A 315 5.07 6.50 -9.91
C ALA A 315 4.88 6.02 -8.45
N THR A 316 4.51 4.75 -8.26
CA THR A 316 4.34 4.13 -6.94
C THR A 316 5.68 4.05 -6.18
N SER A 317 6.74 3.62 -6.87
CA SER A 317 8.09 3.56 -6.29
C SER A 317 8.64 4.96 -6.00
N GLY A 318 8.34 5.97 -6.84
CA GLY A 318 8.67 7.37 -6.59
C GLY A 318 8.09 7.90 -5.27
N VAL A 319 6.79 7.71 -5.02
CA VAL A 319 6.16 8.10 -3.74
C VAL A 319 6.83 7.40 -2.55
N THR A 320 7.14 6.11 -2.70
CA THR A 320 7.81 5.34 -1.65
C THR A 320 9.24 5.81 -1.42
N PHE A 321 9.97 6.15 -2.49
CA PHE A 321 11.31 6.71 -2.43
C PHE A 321 11.32 8.05 -1.68
N LEU A 322 10.44 8.98 -2.05
CA LEU A 322 10.32 10.28 -1.36
C LEU A 322 9.92 10.13 0.10
N ARG A 323 9.06 9.15 0.43
CA ARG A 323 8.73 8.80 1.81
C ARG A 323 9.93 8.30 2.59
N THR A 324 10.70 7.37 2.04
CA THR A 324 11.92 6.86 2.68
C THR A 324 12.99 7.94 2.84
N LEU A 325 13.13 8.83 1.85
CA LEU A 325 13.96 10.03 1.99
C LEU A 325 13.48 10.91 3.14
N GLY A 326 12.18 11.21 3.20
CA GLY A 326 11.58 11.95 4.31
C GLY A 326 11.90 11.33 5.66
N SER A 327 11.79 10.00 5.78
CA SER A 327 12.16 9.26 6.99
C SER A 327 13.62 9.45 7.38
N SER A 328 14.55 9.32 6.44
CA SER A 328 15.98 9.53 6.70
C SER A 328 16.28 10.95 7.21
N PHE A 329 15.66 11.95 6.58
CA PHE A 329 15.78 13.36 7.00
C PHE A 329 15.14 13.61 8.36
N GLY A 330 13.96 13.04 8.62
CA GLY A 330 13.27 13.13 9.89
C GLY A 330 14.13 12.62 11.04
N ALA A 331 14.75 11.45 10.87
CA ALA A 331 15.66 10.89 11.86
C ALA A 331 16.90 11.77 12.09
N ALA A 332 17.53 12.26 11.01
CA ALA A 332 18.71 13.13 11.10
C ALA A 332 18.40 14.47 11.78
N VAL A 333 17.32 15.14 11.36
CA VAL A 333 16.90 16.44 11.91
C VAL A 333 16.48 16.28 13.37
N PHE A 334 15.63 15.32 13.71
CA PHE A 334 15.25 15.08 15.11
C PHE A 334 16.47 14.75 15.97
N GLY A 335 17.40 13.94 15.46
CA GLY A 335 18.65 13.62 16.16
C GLY A 335 19.52 14.84 16.40
N SER A 336 19.68 15.72 15.40
CA SER A 336 20.44 16.96 15.53
C SER A 336 19.79 17.91 16.55
N LEU A 337 18.46 18.08 16.50
CA LEU A 337 17.70 18.90 17.43
C LEU A 337 17.82 18.35 18.85
N PHE A 338 17.62 17.05 19.03
CA PHE A 338 17.74 16.39 20.33
C PHE A 338 19.14 16.56 20.91
N ALA A 339 20.18 16.31 20.12
CA ALA A 339 21.56 16.45 20.55
C ALA A 339 21.89 17.89 20.96
N ASN A 340 21.45 18.89 20.18
CA ASN A 340 21.69 20.30 20.49
C ASN A 340 20.94 20.77 21.73
N PHE A 341 19.67 20.41 21.85
CA PHE A 341 18.84 20.75 23.00
C PHE A 341 19.31 20.07 24.28
N LEU A 342 19.78 18.82 24.19
CA LEU A 342 20.33 18.10 25.32
C LEU A 342 21.72 18.63 25.70
N ALA A 343 22.59 18.93 24.73
CA ALA A 343 23.91 19.51 25.00
C ALA A 343 23.83 20.86 25.71
N GLY A 344 22.80 21.67 25.41
CA GLY A 344 22.55 22.93 26.10
C GLY A 344 22.01 22.78 27.52
N ARG A 345 21.30 21.68 27.85
CA ARG A 345 20.60 21.51 29.15
C ARG A 345 21.29 20.55 30.11
N LEU A 346 21.94 19.50 29.57
CA LEU A 346 22.55 18.44 30.36
C LEU A 346 23.68 18.93 31.30
N PRO A 347 24.55 19.88 30.90
CA PRO A 347 25.57 20.41 31.82
C PRO A 347 24.97 21.10 33.05
N ASP A 348 23.91 21.88 32.87
CA ASP A 348 23.22 22.57 33.96
C ASP A 348 22.52 21.57 34.89
N ALA A 349 21.87 20.55 34.31
CA ALA A 349 21.26 19.47 35.06
C ALA A 349 22.28 18.64 35.86
N LEU A 350 23.46 18.36 35.30
CA LEU A 350 24.53 17.65 36.02
C LEU A 350 25.10 18.49 37.17
N ARG A 351 25.20 19.83 37.02
CA ARG A 351 25.59 20.72 38.12
C ARG A 351 24.55 20.74 39.24
N ALA A 352 23.27 20.62 38.90
CA ALA A 352 22.17 20.52 39.86
C ALA A 352 22.07 19.13 40.55
N SER A 353 22.83 18.13 40.08
CA SER A 353 22.85 16.75 40.60
C SER A 353 24.26 16.34 41.08
N PRO A 354 24.75 16.86 42.22
CA PRO A 354 26.11 16.60 42.69
C PRO A 354 26.38 15.10 42.89
N GLY A 355 27.52 14.63 42.40
CA GLY A 355 27.97 13.24 42.56
C GLY A 355 27.41 12.24 41.55
N VAL A 356 26.60 12.67 40.57
CA VAL A 356 26.21 11.81 39.44
C VAL A 356 27.34 11.79 38.40
N ASN A 357 27.90 10.61 38.14
CA ASN A 357 28.90 10.46 37.09
C ASN A 357 28.23 10.63 35.70
N PRO A 358 28.72 11.52 34.82
CA PRO A 358 28.17 11.70 33.47
C PRO A 358 28.14 10.43 32.61
N ALA A 359 28.94 9.41 32.93
CA ALA A 359 28.89 8.11 32.24
C ALA A 359 27.54 7.38 32.47
N VAL A 360 26.91 7.60 33.62
CA VAL A 360 25.65 6.97 34.02
C VAL A 360 24.46 7.50 33.21
N THR A 361 24.54 8.75 32.73
CA THR A 361 23.49 9.36 31.89
C THR A 361 23.46 8.80 30.47
N ARG A 362 24.44 7.99 30.07
CA ARG A 362 24.51 7.39 28.72
C ARG A 362 23.58 6.21 28.52
N THR A 363 23.06 5.63 29.60
CA THR A 363 22.13 4.50 29.52
C THR A 363 20.95 4.68 30.47
N PRO A 364 19.70 4.44 30.02
CA PRO A 364 18.52 4.60 30.87
C PRO A 364 18.59 3.77 32.15
N LYS A 365 19.03 2.50 32.03
CA LYS A 365 19.11 1.55 33.15
C LYS A 365 20.09 2.01 34.23
N ALA A 366 21.23 2.59 33.85
CA ALA A 366 22.19 3.10 34.82
C ALA A 366 21.66 4.39 35.47
N LEU A 367 21.01 5.28 34.69
CA LEU A 367 20.40 6.49 35.22
C LEU A 367 19.34 6.18 36.29
N HIS A 368 18.39 5.30 35.99
CA HIS A 368 17.30 4.92 36.91
C HIS A 368 17.73 3.98 38.05
N SER A 369 19.00 3.58 38.11
CA SER A 369 19.55 2.85 39.27
C SER A 369 19.87 3.77 40.45
N LEU A 370 19.94 5.09 40.22
CA LEU A 370 20.19 6.09 41.24
C LEU A 370 18.87 6.58 41.89
N PRO A 371 18.93 7.18 43.10
CA PRO A 371 17.75 7.75 43.75
C PRO A 371 17.06 8.80 42.87
N ALA A 372 15.73 8.73 42.78
CA ALA A 372 14.90 9.56 41.90
C ALA A 372 15.16 11.07 42.09
N GLU A 373 15.39 11.53 43.32
CA GLU A 373 15.69 12.92 43.64
C GLU A 373 16.96 13.43 42.97
N ARG A 374 17.98 12.56 42.82
CA ARG A 374 19.27 12.94 42.22
C ARG A 374 19.21 13.01 40.70
N ILE A 375 18.34 12.22 40.08
CA ILE A 375 18.22 12.15 38.61
C ILE A 375 17.12 13.05 38.07
N ALA A 376 16.24 13.58 38.92
CA ALA A 376 15.14 14.45 38.50
C ALA A 376 15.58 15.63 37.62
N PRO A 377 16.66 16.40 37.91
CA PRO A 377 17.13 17.45 37.02
C PRO A 377 17.57 16.94 35.65
N ILE A 378 18.19 15.75 35.60
CA ILE A 378 18.67 15.11 34.37
C ILE A 378 17.47 14.62 33.55
N VAL A 379 16.54 13.90 34.18
CA VAL A 379 15.29 13.44 33.57
C VAL A 379 14.50 14.61 33.00
N HIS A 380 14.39 15.71 33.74
CA HIS A 380 13.74 16.93 33.30
C HIS A 380 14.41 17.54 32.06
N ALA A 381 15.75 17.56 32.02
CA ALA A 381 16.49 18.01 30.84
C ALA A 381 16.23 17.15 29.59
N TYR A 382 16.12 15.82 29.76
CA TYR A 382 15.72 14.91 28.69
C TYR A 382 14.28 15.17 28.22
N ALA A 383 13.34 15.33 29.17
CA ALA A 383 11.94 15.62 28.87
C ALA A 383 11.78 16.92 28.08
N GLN A 384 12.36 18.03 28.56
CA GLN A 384 12.32 19.32 27.87
C GLN A 384 13.01 19.28 26.50
N SER A 385 14.08 18.51 26.34
CA SER A 385 14.76 18.40 25.06
C SER A 385 13.87 17.70 24.03
N LEU A 386 13.19 16.61 24.42
CA LEU A 386 12.26 15.87 23.57
C LEU A 386 10.98 16.67 23.28
N GLU A 387 10.47 17.41 24.27
CA GLU A 387 9.37 18.36 24.12
C GLU A 387 9.64 19.32 22.95
N LYS A 388 10.83 19.95 22.96
CA LYS A 388 11.23 20.89 21.90
C LYS A 388 11.42 20.21 20.55
N VAL A 389 11.93 18.98 20.51
CA VAL A 389 12.06 18.21 19.26
C VAL A 389 10.69 18.00 18.61
N PHE A 390 9.68 17.55 19.38
CA PHE A 390 8.33 17.37 18.84
C PHE A 390 7.69 18.69 18.42
N LEU A 391 7.93 19.77 19.18
CA LEU A 391 7.42 21.10 18.84
C LEU A 391 7.98 21.61 17.50
N TRP A 392 9.28 21.43 17.26
CA TRP A 392 9.93 21.80 15.99
C TRP A 392 9.54 20.92 14.80
N ALA A 393 8.87 19.79 15.03
CA ALA A 393 8.32 18.96 13.97
C ALA A 393 6.96 19.46 13.46
N ILE A 394 6.23 20.25 14.26
CA ILE A 394 4.90 20.78 13.91
C ILE A 394 4.92 21.63 12.64
N PRO A 395 5.87 22.56 12.42
CA PRO A 395 5.93 23.34 11.17
C PRO A 395 6.01 22.47 9.92
N VAL A 396 6.74 21.35 9.97
CA VAL A 396 6.85 20.42 8.83
C VAL A 396 5.51 19.74 8.55
N ALA A 397 4.79 19.34 9.58
CA ALA A 397 3.44 18.79 9.45
C ALA A 397 2.42 19.83 8.94
N LEU A 398 2.54 21.09 9.38
CA LEU A 398 1.71 22.20 8.88
C LEU A 398 1.99 22.52 7.42
N VAL A 399 3.26 22.47 6.98
CA VAL A 399 3.60 22.55 5.55
C VAL A 399 2.93 21.40 4.78
N GLY A 400 2.94 20.18 5.34
CA GLY A 400 2.18 19.05 4.81
C GLY A 400 0.68 19.37 4.67
N PHE A 401 0.06 19.96 5.69
CA PHE A 401 -1.35 20.37 5.63
C PHE A 401 -1.62 21.41 4.53
N LEU A 402 -0.77 22.42 4.39
CA LEU A 402 -0.88 23.42 3.32
C LEU A 402 -0.73 22.79 1.93
N LEU A 403 0.18 21.82 1.78
CA LEU A 403 0.34 21.06 0.54
C LEU A 403 -0.89 20.18 0.26
N ALA A 404 -1.50 19.60 1.29
CA ALA A 404 -2.72 18.80 1.13
C ALA A 404 -3.91 19.64 0.66
N LEU A 405 -3.99 20.93 1.02
CA LEU A 405 -5.01 21.84 0.48
C LEU A 405 -4.86 22.04 -1.04
N ALA A 406 -3.63 22.11 -1.52
CA ALA A 406 -3.30 22.24 -2.94
C ALA A 406 -3.55 20.96 -3.76
N LEU A 407 -3.86 19.84 -3.10
CA LEU A 407 -4.22 18.59 -3.77
C LEU A 407 -5.52 18.78 -4.57
N LYS A 408 -5.42 18.64 -5.89
CA LYS A 408 -6.59 18.68 -6.77
C LYS A 408 -7.29 17.31 -6.73
N GLU A 409 -8.58 17.31 -6.44
CA GLU A 409 -9.39 16.09 -6.49
C GLU A 409 -9.65 15.72 -7.95
N VAL A 410 -9.14 14.57 -8.35
CA VAL A 410 -9.43 13.89 -9.61
C VAL A 410 -10.27 12.67 -9.25
N PRO A 411 -11.48 12.49 -9.79
CA PRO A 411 -12.33 11.35 -9.42
C PRO A 411 -11.58 10.02 -9.61
N LEU A 412 -11.79 9.08 -8.68
CA LEU A 412 -11.24 7.73 -8.83
C LEU A 412 -11.85 7.07 -10.08
N ARG A 413 -10.99 6.50 -10.93
CA ARG A 413 -11.41 5.66 -12.05
C ARG A 413 -12.11 4.43 -11.50
N ASP A 414 -13.18 3.96 -12.14
CA ASP A 414 -13.96 2.81 -11.65
C ASP A 414 -13.11 1.53 -11.53
N SER A 415 -12.05 1.38 -12.32
CA SER A 415 -11.06 0.31 -12.17
C SER A 415 -10.27 0.39 -10.85
N SER A 416 -9.96 1.60 -10.39
CA SER A 416 -9.22 1.85 -9.15
C SER A 416 -10.14 1.73 -7.92
N ARG A 417 -11.44 2.04 -8.06
CA ARG A 417 -12.45 1.83 -7.01
C ARG A 417 -12.62 0.35 -6.69
N ALA A 418 -12.60 -0.51 -7.72
CA ALA A 418 -12.70 -1.96 -7.57
C ALA A 418 -11.48 -2.57 -6.82
N SER A 419 -10.27 -2.02 -7.00
CA SER A 419 -9.05 -2.47 -6.31
C SER A 419 -8.85 -1.86 -4.91
N ALA A 420 -9.40 -0.67 -4.64
CA ALA A 420 -9.17 0.04 -3.37
C ALA A 420 -9.84 -0.61 -2.14
N GLY A 421 -10.79 -1.53 -2.33
CA GLY A 421 -11.41 -2.31 -1.26
C GLY A 421 -10.57 -3.49 -0.76
N ASP A 422 -9.49 -3.83 -1.46
CA ASP A 422 -8.59 -4.90 -1.07
C ASP A 422 -7.40 -4.35 -0.28
N VAL A 423 -7.27 -4.77 0.98
CA VAL A 423 -6.21 -4.35 1.93
C VAL A 423 -4.82 -4.59 1.33
N GLY A 424 -4.71 -5.55 0.42
CA GLY A 424 -3.48 -5.85 -0.28
C GLY A 424 -3.09 -4.89 -1.39
N ASP A 425 -4.03 -4.48 -2.22
CA ASP A 425 -3.72 -3.84 -3.51
C ASP A 425 -3.04 -2.47 -3.32
N GLY A 426 -3.31 -1.75 -2.23
CA GLY A 426 -2.61 -0.48 -1.95
C GLY A 426 -1.14 -0.64 -1.51
N PHE A 427 -0.71 -1.87 -1.19
CA PHE A 427 0.70 -2.23 -0.97
C PHE A 427 1.30 -3.03 -2.15
N GLY A 428 0.47 -3.48 -3.09
CA GLY A 428 0.87 -4.29 -4.23
C GLY A 428 1.46 -3.46 -5.37
N MET A 429 2.45 -4.05 -6.06
CA MET A 429 2.94 -3.48 -7.30
C MET A 429 1.86 -3.60 -8.38
N PRO A 430 1.69 -2.59 -9.25
CA PRO A 430 0.68 -2.63 -10.29
C PRO A 430 0.97 -3.76 -11.26
N THR A 431 -0.08 -4.49 -11.61
CA THR A 431 0.03 -5.77 -12.29
C THR A 431 0.05 -5.60 -13.80
N ASP A 432 0.86 -6.38 -14.52
CA ASP A 432 0.84 -6.57 -15.99
C ASP A 432 -0.44 -7.31 -16.47
N GLU A 433 -1.60 -6.77 -16.13
CA GLU A 433 -2.88 -7.30 -16.57
C GLU A 433 -3.16 -6.93 -18.04
N SER A 434 -3.20 -7.92 -18.93
CA SER A 434 -3.64 -7.74 -20.33
C SER A 434 -4.91 -6.88 -20.39
N SER A 435 -4.93 -5.82 -21.19
CA SER A 435 -6.03 -4.84 -21.27
C SER A 435 -7.42 -5.46 -21.40
N GLU A 436 -7.51 -6.63 -22.05
CA GLU A 436 -8.74 -7.39 -22.24
C GLU A 436 -9.35 -7.95 -20.93
N ARG A 437 -8.53 -8.46 -20.00
CA ARG A 437 -9.02 -8.99 -18.71
C ARG A 437 -9.51 -7.87 -17.79
N ARG A 438 -8.90 -6.69 -17.88
CA ARG A 438 -9.39 -5.49 -17.20
C ARG A 438 -10.71 -5.02 -17.77
N LEU A 439 -10.89 -5.08 -19.09
CA LEU A 439 -12.16 -4.77 -19.76
C LEU A 439 -13.26 -5.73 -19.28
N GLU A 440 -12.97 -7.03 -19.22
CA GLU A 440 -13.92 -8.03 -18.71
C GLU A 440 -14.33 -7.77 -17.26
N ARG A 441 -13.39 -7.44 -16.36
CA ARG A 441 -13.73 -7.11 -14.97
C ARG A 441 -14.51 -5.82 -14.84
N ALA A 442 -14.12 -4.78 -15.56
CA ALA A 442 -14.79 -3.49 -15.53
C ALA A 442 -16.25 -3.65 -16.00
N ILE A 443 -16.47 -4.34 -17.12
CA ILE A 443 -17.81 -4.66 -17.63
C ILE A 443 -18.58 -5.51 -16.62
N GLY A 444 -17.96 -6.54 -16.04
CA GLY A 444 -18.60 -7.39 -15.03
C GLY A 444 -19.02 -6.63 -13.76
N ALA A 445 -18.20 -5.70 -13.29
CA ALA A 445 -18.51 -4.85 -12.14
C ALA A 445 -19.65 -3.87 -12.45
N ILE A 446 -19.60 -3.21 -13.61
CA ILE A 446 -20.64 -2.29 -14.09
C ILE A 446 -22.00 -3.01 -14.21
N LEU A 447 -22.01 -4.20 -14.82
CA LEU A 447 -23.22 -5.02 -14.94
C LEU A 447 -23.77 -5.45 -13.59
N ARG A 448 -22.90 -5.78 -12.62
CA ARG A 448 -23.31 -6.21 -11.28
C ARG A 448 -23.87 -5.06 -10.43
N GLU A 449 -23.23 -3.90 -10.45
CA GLU A 449 -23.63 -2.75 -9.62
C GLU A 449 -24.80 -1.97 -10.23
N ARG A 450 -24.79 -1.74 -11.56
CA ARG A 450 -25.75 -0.85 -12.23
C ARG A 450 -26.66 -1.54 -13.23
N GLY A 451 -26.32 -2.76 -13.67
CA GLY A 451 -27.06 -3.45 -14.74
C GLY A 451 -28.51 -3.72 -14.38
N ARG A 452 -28.82 -4.09 -13.14
CA ARG A 452 -30.21 -4.31 -12.70
C ARG A 452 -31.04 -3.03 -12.63
N GLU A 453 -30.45 -1.93 -12.14
CA GLU A 453 -31.14 -0.64 -12.01
C GLU A 453 -31.35 0.04 -13.37
N GLN A 454 -30.41 -0.12 -14.31
CA GLN A 454 -30.46 0.52 -15.63
C GLN A 454 -31.13 -0.35 -16.71
N ALA A 455 -31.45 -1.62 -16.43
CA ALA A 455 -32.08 -2.54 -17.40
C ALA A 455 -33.33 -1.95 -18.10
N PRO A 456 -34.27 -1.27 -17.41
CA PRO A 456 -35.43 -0.65 -18.07
C PRO A 456 -35.04 0.46 -19.05
N ARG A 457 -33.99 1.24 -18.74
CA ARG A 457 -33.48 2.29 -19.62
C ARG A 457 -32.80 1.73 -20.86
N ILE A 458 -32.00 0.66 -20.69
CA ILE A 458 -31.35 -0.03 -21.81
C ILE A 458 -32.40 -0.62 -22.76
N LEU A 459 -33.47 -1.21 -22.21
CA LEU A 459 -34.60 -1.72 -23.00
C LEU A 459 -35.28 -0.60 -23.78
N HIS A 460 -35.60 0.52 -23.13
CA HIS A 460 -36.23 1.66 -23.81
C HIS A 460 -35.33 2.27 -24.91
N GLN A 461 -34.01 2.32 -24.69
CA GLN A 461 -33.05 2.81 -25.68
C GLN A 461 -32.84 1.85 -26.85
N SER A 462 -33.11 0.55 -26.67
CA SER A 462 -32.98 -0.44 -27.75
C SER A 462 -34.03 -0.32 -28.84
N GLY A 463 -35.15 0.35 -28.57
CA GLY A 463 -36.29 0.47 -29.48
C GLY A 463 -37.10 -0.83 -29.62
N THR A 464 -36.85 -1.85 -28.79
CA THR A 464 -37.60 -3.11 -28.79
C THR A 464 -39.05 -2.90 -28.35
N THR A 465 -39.96 -3.66 -28.95
CA THR A 465 -41.37 -3.74 -28.51
C THR A 465 -41.58 -4.85 -27.47
N LEU A 466 -40.54 -5.61 -27.16
CA LEU A 466 -40.60 -6.74 -26.23
C LEU A 466 -40.76 -6.27 -24.78
N SER A 467 -41.53 -7.04 -24.00
CA SER A 467 -41.55 -6.90 -22.54
C SER A 467 -40.19 -7.28 -21.94
N THR A 468 -39.88 -6.83 -20.72
CA THR A 468 -38.63 -7.18 -20.00
C THR A 468 -38.40 -8.70 -19.92
N ALA A 469 -39.46 -9.48 -19.71
CA ALA A 469 -39.39 -10.93 -19.64
C ALA A 469 -39.13 -11.55 -21.03
N ALA A 470 -39.79 -11.04 -22.07
CA ALA A 470 -39.59 -11.49 -23.45
C ALA A 470 -38.17 -11.16 -23.94
N ALA A 471 -37.69 -9.93 -23.73
CA ALA A 471 -36.32 -9.51 -24.07
C ALA A 471 -35.26 -10.37 -23.35
N TRP A 472 -35.47 -10.67 -22.07
CA TRP A 472 -34.62 -11.60 -21.33
C TRP A 472 -34.66 -13.01 -21.95
N GLY A 473 -35.83 -13.51 -22.34
CA GLY A 473 -36.00 -14.84 -22.91
C GLY A 473 -35.27 -15.01 -24.24
N VAL A 474 -35.36 -14.03 -25.14
CA VAL A 474 -34.64 -14.07 -26.42
C VAL A 474 -33.12 -13.98 -26.22
N ILE A 475 -32.64 -13.16 -25.28
CA ILE A 475 -31.22 -13.12 -24.87
C ILE A 475 -30.76 -14.44 -24.26
N ALA A 476 -31.61 -15.10 -23.46
CA ALA A 476 -31.31 -16.39 -22.84
C ALA A 476 -31.14 -17.49 -23.90
N VAL A 477 -32.04 -17.57 -24.89
CA VAL A 477 -31.90 -18.51 -26.02
C VAL A 477 -30.61 -18.25 -26.79
N MET A 478 -30.33 -16.99 -27.15
CA MET A 478 -29.08 -16.63 -27.84
C MET A 478 -27.85 -17.09 -27.05
N ARG A 479 -27.83 -16.80 -25.75
CA ARG A 479 -26.67 -17.07 -24.89
C ARG A 479 -26.41 -18.58 -24.75
N PHE A 480 -27.44 -19.37 -24.49
CA PHE A 480 -27.31 -20.83 -24.37
C PHE A 480 -26.96 -21.47 -25.72
N ALA A 481 -27.64 -21.09 -26.80
CA ALA A 481 -27.35 -21.60 -28.14
C ALA A 481 -25.90 -21.32 -28.58
N ARG A 482 -25.38 -20.12 -28.26
CA ARG A 482 -24.03 -19.70 -28.69
C ARG A 482 -22.90 -20.30 -27.84
N VAL A 483 -23.16 -20.63 -26.57
CA VAL A 483 -22.13 -21.15 -25.66
C VAL A 483 -22.20 -22.68 -25.55
N ARG A 484 -23.38 -23.27 -25.49
CA ARG A 484 -23.59 -24.72 -25.33
C ARG A 484 -23.98 -25.45 -26.63
N GLY A 485 -24.18 -24.72 -27.74
CA GLY A 485 -24.55 -25.30 -29.03
C GLY A 485 -26.05 -25.63 -29.16
N GLY A 486 -26.85 -25.37 -28.13
CA GLY A 486 -28.30 -25.53 -28.11
C GLY A 486 -28.91 -24.83 -26.89
N ALA A 487 -30.20 -24.53 -26.94
CA ALA A 487 -30.95 -23.97 -25.82
C ALA A 487 -32.19 -24.83 -25.55
N ASP A 488 -32.41 -25.19 -24.29
CA ASP A 488 -33.59 -25.91 -23.80
C ASP A 488 -34.17 -25.16 -22.61
N ILE A 489 -35.50 -25.09 -22.52
CA ILE A 489 -36.19 -24.45 -21.41
C ILE A 489 -35.87 -25.13 -20.07
N GLU A 490 -35.72 -26.46 -20.03
CA GLU A 490 -35.36 -27.18 -18.81
C GLU A 490 -33.95 -26.83 -18.34
N GLU A 491 -33.03 -26.66 -19.28
CA GLU A 491 -31.64 -26.31 -19.01
C GLU A 491 -31.51 -24.86 -18.52
N ILE A 492 -32.22 -23.94 -19.17
CA ILE A 492 -32.31 -22.53 -18.75
C ILE A 492 -32.94 -22.44 -17.35
N ALA A 493 -34.04 -23.18 -17.11
CA ALA A 493 -34.71 -23.21 -15.82
C ALA A 493 -33.79 -23.73 -14.70
N ARG A 494 -33.06 -24.82 -14.96
CA ARG A 494 -32.09 -25.42 -14.03
C ARG A 494 -30.97 -24.44 -13.70
N TRP A 495 -30.43 -23.73 -14.68
CA TRP A 495 -29.39 -22.71 -14.47
C TRP A 495 -29.88 -21.57 -13.57
N HIS A 496 -31.12 -21.12 -13.77
CA HIS A 496 -31.74 -20.08 -12.96
C HIS A 496 -32.27 -20.57 -11.60
N ARG A 497 -32.17 -21.87 -11.29
CA ARG A 497 -32.76 -22.52 -10.11
C ARG A 497 -34.26 -22.29 -9.98
N LEU A 498 -34.96 -22.30 -11.13
CA LEU A 498 -36.41 -22.13 -11.22
C LEU A 498 -37.05 -23.40 -11.80
N PRO A 499 -38.30 -23.73 -11.42
CA PRO A 499 -39.08 -24.74 -12.13
C PRO A 499 -39.34 -24.28 -13.58
N ALA A 500 -39.22 -25.19 -14.56
CA ALA A 500 -39.46 -24.89 -15.98
C ALA A 500 -40.86 -24.30 -16.23
N ALA A 501 -41.85 -24.73 -15.44
CA ALA A 501 -43.22 -24.21 -15.49
C ALA A 501 -43.33 -22.69 -15.26
N VAL A 502 -42.36 -22.07 -14.57
CA VAL A 502 -42.34 -20.61 -14.35
C VAL A 502 -41.91 -19.87 -15.62
N LEU A 503 -41.05 -20.48 -16.43
CA LEU A 503 -40.54 -19.89 -17.66
C LEU A 503 -41.48 -20.16 -18.85
N GLU A 504 -42.25 -21.25 -18.79
CA GLU A 504 -43.15 -21.71 -19.85
C GLU A 504 -44.04 -20.61 -20.46
N PRO A 505 -44.72 -19.74 -19.68
CA PRO A 505 -45.57 -18.69 -20.25
C PRO A 505 -44.80 -17.67 -21.09
N THR A 506 -43.57 -17.35 -20.68
CA THR A 506 -42.73 -16.36 -21.38
C THR A 506 -42.20 -16.93 -22.68
N PHE A 507 -41.68 -18.17 -22.66
CA PHE A 507 -41.21 -18.82 -23.89
C PHE A 507 -42.37 -19.23 -24.81
N GLY A 508 -43.57 -19.47 -24.27
CA GLY A 508 -44.78 -19.71 -25.05
C GLY A 508 -45.22 -18.46 -25.80
N GLN A 509 -45.20 -17.31 -25.13
CA GLN A 509 -45.45 -16.01 -25.76
C GLN A 509 -44.44 -15.73 -26.89
N LEU A 510 -43.13 -15.90 -26.62
CA LEU A 510 -42.08 -15.72 -27.63
C LEU A 510 -42.26 -16.63 -28.85
N ALA A 511 -42.75 -17.86 -28.67
CA ALA A 511 -43.04 -18.76 -29.78
C ALA A 511 -44.26 -18.30 -30.58
N SER A 512 -45.32 -17.83 -29.91
CA SER A 512 -46.53 -17.31 -30.55
C SER A 512 -46.30 -16.01 -31.33
N GLU A 513 -45.39 -15.16 -30.85
CA GLU A 513 -44.96 -13.93 -31.52
C GLU A 513 -43.95 -14.20 -32.65
N GLY A 514 -43.59 -15.47 -32.89
CA GLY A 514 -42.68 -15.86 -33.95
C GLY A 514 -41.22 -15.48 -33.70
N MET A 515 -40.82 -15.22 -32.45
CA MET A 515 -39.45 -14.86 -32.07
C MET A 515 -38.55 -16.09 -31.87
N ILE A 516 -39.13 -17.23 -31.50
CA ILE A 516 -38.41 -18.49 -31.31
C ILE A 516 -39.15 -19.67 -31.96
N LEU A 517 -38.41 -20.63 -32.47
CA LEU A 517 -38.91 -21.92 -32.94
C LEU A 517 -38.63 -22.99 -31.90
N ARG A 518 -39.65 -23.82 -31.62
CA ARG A 518 -39.56 -24.99 -30.75
C ARG A 518 -39.55 -26.24 -31.61
N SER A 519 -38.49 -27.05 -31.50
CA SER A 519 -38.39 -28.35 -32.18
C SER A 519 -37.76 -29.37 -31.24
N ASN A 520 -38.50 -30.44 -30.91
CA ASN A 520 -38.03 -31.54 -30.06
C ASN A 520 -37.37 -31.10 -28.73
N GLY A 521 -37.95 -30.11 -28.04
CA GLY A 521 -37.40 -29.56 -26.79
C GLY A 521 -36.30 -28.50 -26.98
N SER A 522 -35.76 -28.34 -28.20
CA SER A 522 -34.78 -27.30 -28.51
C SER A 522 -35.46 -25.98 -28.91
N LEU A 523 -34.93 -24.89 -28.38
CA LEU A 523 -35.28 -23.50 -28.68
C LEU A 523 -34.26 -22.90 -29.64
N THR A 524 -34.73 -22.41 -30.78
CA THR A 524 -33.91 -21.69 -31.77
C THR A 524 -34.49 -20.33 -32.07
N LEU A 525 -33.64 -19.35 -32.38
CA LEU A 525 -34.08 -18.00 -32.73
C LEU A 525 -34.57 -17.98 -34.19
N THR A 526 -35.70 -17.32 -34.42
CA THR A 526 -36.12 -16.97 -35.79
C THR A 526 -35.34 -15.76 -36.30
N ALA A 527 -35.50 -15.41 -37.59
CA ALA A 527 -34.95 -14.17 -38.13
C ALA A 527 -35.47 -12.91 -37.39
N ALA A 528 -36.75 -12.93 -36.97
CA ALA A 528 -37.34 -11.86 -36.18
C ALA A 528 -36.72 -11.80 -34.77
N GLY A 529 -36.58 -12.94 -34.09
CA GLY A 529 -35.93 -13.02 -32.78
C GLY A 529 -34.45 -12.60 -32.82
N GLN A 530 -33.73 -12.97 -33.88
CA GLN A 530 -32.34 -12.56 -34.08
C GLN A 530 -32.21 -11.04 -34.26
N THR A 531 -33.16 -10.42 -34.97
CA THR A 531 -33.19 -8.96 -35.16
C THR A 531 -33.35 -8.24 -33.81
N GLU A 532 -34.28 -8.69 -32.97
CA GLU A 532 -34.47 -8.13 -31.63
C GLU A 532 -33.24 -8.32 -30.72
N VAL A 533 -32.58 -9.48 -30.79
CA VAL A 533 -31.30 -9.71 -30.08
C VAL A 533 -30.23 -8.72 -30.53
N ASP A 534 -30.14 -8.42 -31.81
CA ASP A 534 -29.16 -7.48 -32.35
C ASP A 534 -29.47 -6.04 -31.91
N HIS A 535 -30.75 -5.67 -31.78
CA HIS A 535 -31.16 -4.38 -31.18
C HIS A 535 -30.76 -4.29 -29.70
N LEU A 536 -31.10 -5.30 -28.91
CA LEU A 536 -30.79 -5.37 -27.48
C LEU A 536 -29.28 -5.37 -27.21
N THR A 537 -28.52 -6.14 -27.99
CA THR A 537 -27.07 -6.26 -27.85
C THR A 537 -26.37 -4.96 -28.21
N ARG A 538 -26.81 -4.26 -29.27
CA ARG A 538 -26.30 -2.94 -29.62
C ARG A 538 -26.56 -1.91 -28.54
N ALA A 539 -27.78 -1.87 -27.99
CA ALA A 539 -28.12 -0.95 -26.90
C ALA A 539 -27.26 -1.20 -25.65
N MET A 540 -27.06 -2.47 -25.28
CA MET A 540 -26.18 -2.83 -24.16
C MET A 540 -24.72 -2.42 -24.42
N ARG A 541 -24.21 -2.60 -25.63
CA ARG A 541 -22.85 -2.19 -26.02
C ARG A 541 -22.69 -0.68 -26.01
N ALA A 542 -23.67 0.07 -26.53
CA ALA A 542 -23.68 1.53 -26.52
C ALA A 542 -23.68 2.07 -25.08
N TRP A 543 -24.54 1.51 -24.21
CA TRP A 543 -24.55 1.87 -22.80
C TRP A 543 -23.21 1.57 -22.10
N LEU A 544 -22.62 0.39 -22.36
CA LEU A 544 -21.29 0.07 -21.82
C LEU A 544 -20.21 0.99 -22.37
N ALA A 545 -20.28 1.40 -23.63
CA ALA A 545 -19.35 2.35 -24.24
C ALA A 545 -19.45 3.74 -23.58
N GLU A 546 -20.66 4.21 -23.26
CA GLU A 546 -20.86 5.45 -22.48
C GLU A 546 -20.26 5.34 -21.07
N GLN A 547 -20.47 4.21 -20.38
CA GLN A 547 -19.87 4.00 -19.05
C GLN A 547 -18.34 3.87 -19.10
N LEU A 548 -17.79 3.44 -20.25
CA LEU A 548 -16.36 3.27 -20.49
C LEU A 548 -15.74 4.46 -21.26
N ALA A 549 -16.46 5.57 -21.44
CA ALA A 549 -15.97 6.72 -22.20
C ALA A 549 -14.73 7.38 -21.56
N ASP A 550 -14.63 7.35 -20.23
CA ASP A 550 -13.49 7.91 -19.47
C ASP A 550 -12.30 6.92 -19.35
N TRP A 551 -12.36 5.78 -20.03
CA TRP A 551 -11.32 4.77 -19.99
C TRP A 551 -10.10 5.20 -20.81
N ASN A 552 -8.89 4.92 -20.30
CA ASN A 552 -7.62 5.46 -20.81
C ASN A 552 -7.38 5.19 -22.31
N GLN A 553 -8.02 4.14 -22.83
CA GLN A 553 -8.34 3.91 -24.24
C GLN A 553 -9.81 3.48 -24.26
N ALA A 554 -10.71 4.32 -24.80
CA ALA A 554 -12.10 3.95 -24.95
C ALA A 554 -12.15 2.64 -25.78
N PRO A 555 -12.67 1.55 -25.23
CA PRO A 555 -12.63 0.27 -25.90
C PRO A 555 -13.58 0.33 -27.10
N ASP A 556 -13.11 -0.14 -28.25
CA ASP A 556 -13.93 -0.19 -29.45
C ASP A 556 -15.11 -1.16 -29.24
N GLU A 557 -16.21 -0.97 -29.98
CA GLU A 557 -17.42 -1.77 -29.84
C GLU A 557 -17.15 -3.28 -29.98
N LYS A 558 -16.17 -3.62 -30.83
CA LYS A 558 -15.68 -4.99 -31.02
C LYS A 558 -15.01 -5.56 -29.76
N GLN A 559 -14.24 -4.77 -29.03
CA GLN A 559 -13.57 -5.18 -27.80
C GLN A 559 -14.58 -5.42 -26.67
N ILE A 560 -15.58 -4.54 -26.55
CA ILE A 560 -16.69 -4.69 -25.59
C ILE A 560 -17.47 -5.98 -25.90
N GLY A 561 -17.79 -6.24 -27.17
CA GLY A 561 -18.46 -7.46 -27.60
C GLY A 561 -17.67 -8.73 -27.26
N GLN A 562 -16.36 -8.75 -27.53
CA GLN A 562 -15.49 -9.88 -27.20
C GLN A 562 -15.36 -10.12 -25.69
N ALA A 563 -15.35 -9.05 -24.88
CA ALA A 563 -15.32 -9.15 -23.43
C ALA A 563 -16.64 -9.72 -22.88
N LEU A 564 -17.79 -9.24 -23.37
CA LEU A 564 -19.10 -9.79 -23.03
C LEU A 564 -19.22 -11.29 -23.37
N ASP A 565 -18.76 -11.69 -24.56
CA ASP A 565 -18.76 -13.09 -24.98
C ASP A 565 -17.89 -13.98 -24.06
N ARG A 566 -16.78 -13.45 -23.55
CA ARG A 566 -15.89 -14.16 -22.61
C ARG A 566 -16.47 -14.24 -21.21
N ILE A 567 -17.12 -13.18 -20.73
CA ILE A 567 -17.86 -13.17 -19.46
C ILE A 567 -19.01 -14.18 -19.52
N ALA A 568 -19.80 -14.15 -20.59
CA ALA A 568 -20.96 -15.02 -20.78
C ALA A 568 -20.57 -16.49 -20.79
N ARG A 569 -19.48 -16.85 -21.48
CA ARG A 569 -18.89 -18.20 -21.47
C ARG A 569 -18.49 -18.62 -20.05
N ARG A 570 -17.66 -17.83 -19.36
CA ARG A 570 -17.26 -18.14 -17.97
C ARG A 570 -18.44 -18.33 -17.03
N MET A 571 -19.48 -17.49 -17.14
CA MET A 571 -20.66 -17.60 -16.29
C MET A 571 -21.50 -18.86 -16.53
N LEU A 572 -21.43 -19.45 -17.74
CA LEU A 572 -22.13 -20.70 -18.05
C LEU A 572 -21.30 -21.94 -17.71
N ASP A 573 -19.97 -21.82 -17.71
CA ASP A 573 -19.04 -22.90 -17.39
C ASP A 573 -18.83 -23.09 -15.86
N HIS A 574 -18.96 -22.03 -15.05
CA HIS A 574 -18.64 -22.08 -13.60
C HIS A 574 -19.60 -22.91 -12.73
N ASP A 575 -20.77 -23.31 -13.22
CA ASP A 575 -21.81 -24.01 -12.42
C ASP A 575 -21.77 -25.55 -12.54
N GLU A 576 -20.91 -26.13 -13.40
CA GLU A 576 -20.73 -27.59 -13.43
C GLU A 576 -20.10 -28.14 -12.13
N ASP A 577 -19.29 -27.33 -11.45
CA ASP A 577 -18.57 -27.72 -10.22
C ASP A 577 -19.43 -27.67 -8.94
N HIS A 578 -20.63 -27.06 -9.00
CA HIS A 578 -21.55 -26.97 -7.86
C HIS A 578 -22.85 -27.76 -8.06
N GLY A 579 -23.02 -28.41 -9.21
CA GLY A 579 -24.20 -29.22 -9.55
C GLY A 579 -24.05 -30.73 -9.35
N ARG A 580 -22.86 -31.26 -9.04
CA ARG A 580 -22.70 -32.68 -8.69
C ARG A 580 -23.16 -32.91 -7.25
N PRO A 581 -24.22 -33.71 -6.98
CA PRO A 581 -24.45 -34.20 -5.64
C PRO A 581 -23.21 -35.00 -5.19
N PRO A 582 -22.86 -35.00 -3.89
CA PRO A 582 -21.76 -35.82 -3.40
C PRO A 582 -22.03 -37.27 -3.83
N GLN A 583 -21.08 -37.89 -4.54
CA GLN A 583 -21.11 -39.32 -4.77
C GLN A 583 -21.11 -39.98 -3.39
N LEU A 584 -22.29 -40.42 -2.95
CA LEU A 584 -22.40 -41.44 -1.92
C LEU A 584 -21.63 -42.64 -2.45
N ALA A 585 -20.46 -42.88 -1.86
CA ALA A 585 -19.71 -44.10 -2.04
C ALA A 585 -20.65 -45.26 -1.68
N THR A 586 -21.23 -45.89 -2.69
CA THR A 586 -21.89 -47.17 -2.58
C THR A 586 -20.82 -48.20 -2.26
N ALA A 587 -20.65 -48.46 -0.96
CA ALA A 587 -20.05 -49.68 -0.49
C ALA A 587 -21.03 -50.83 -0.78
N THR A 588 -20.94 -51.41 -1.97
CA THR A 588 -21.50 -52.74 -2.22
C THR A 588 -20.45 -53.77 -1.87
N ALA A 589 -20.68 -54.44 -0.74
CA ALA A 589 -20.08 -55.72 -0.43
C ALA A 589 -20.65 -56.81 -1.36
N SER A 590 -19.76 -57.59 -1.98
CA SER A 590 -19.96 -58.97 -2.44
C SER A 590 -18.56 -59.50 -2.79
N ALA A 591 -17.91 -60.19 -1.86
CA ALA A 591 -17.94 -61.66 -1.75
C ALA A 591 -17.19 -62.34 -2.91
N GLU A 592 -15.87 -62.50 -2.74
CA GLU A 592 -15.12 -63.77 -2.73
C GLU A 592 -13.66 -63.52 -2.31
#